data_AF-A0A3C2B209-F1
#
_entry.id   AF-A0A3C2B209-F1
#
_cell.length_a   1.000
_cell.length_b   1.000
_cell.length_c   1.000
_cell.angle_alpha   90.00
_cell.angle_beta   90.00
_cell.angle_gamma   90.00
#
_symmetry.space_group_name_H-M   'P 1'
#
loop_
_entity.id
_entity.type
_entity.pdbx_description
1 polymer ?
#
loop_
_entity_poly.entity_id
_entity_poly.type
_entity_poly.pdbx_seq_one_letter_code
_entity_poly.pdbx_strand_id
1 'polypeptide(L)'
;FIWDEAGFEGTTARIRAKQKAGDMAGMAAEITDDHLGVFCTEATWDGLADALVEKYRGIAGRVVFYNGAMGSPERVAERLPKFGEVARRIRELTA
;
A
#
# COMPACT_ATOMS: atom_id res chain seq x y z
N PHE A 1 -2.40 -15.74 10.21
CA PHE A 1 -2.98 -14.81 9.20
C PHE A 1 -1.88 -13.82 8.85
N ILE A 2 -2.00 -13.02 7.79
CA ILE A 2 -0.87 -12.22 7.26
C ILE A 2 -0.15 -11.36 8.33
N TRP A 3 -0.88 -10.88 9.34
CA TRP A 3 -0.31 -10.14 10.48
C TRP A 3 0.61 -11.00 11.35
N ASP A 4 0.18 -12.21 11.73
CA ASP A 4 0.99 -13.13 12.53
C ASP A 4 2.23 -13.60 11.75
N GLU A 5 2.08 -13.85 10.44
CA GLU A 5 3.20 -14.23 9.55
C GLU A 5 4.24 -13.11 9.39
N ALA A 6 3.81 -11.85 9.51
CA ALA A 6 4.69 -10.69 9.57
C ALA A 6 5.26 -10.41 10.97
N GLY A 7 5.00 -11.26 11.96
CA GLY A 7 5.51 -11.12 13.33
C GLY A 7 4.61 -10.31 14.28
N PHE A 8 3.43 -9.88 13.85
CA PHE A 8 2.45 -9.16 14.68
C PHE A 8 1.44 -10.12 15.30
N GLU A 9 1.94 -11.00 16.16
CA GLU A 9 1.13 -12.07 16.77
C GLU A 9 -0.09 -11.50 17.52
N GLY A 10 -1.26 -12.09 17.26
CA GLY A 10 -2.51 -11.75 17.94
C GLY A 10 -3.22 -10.52 17.37
N THR A 11 -2.61 -9.76 16.46
CA THR A 11 -3.24 -8.60 15.81
C THR A 11 -4.56 -9.00 15.11
N THR A 12 -4.58 -10.13 14.40
CA THR A 12 -5.81 -10.63 13.76
C THR A 12 -6.94 -10.91 14.76
N ALA A 13 -6.62 -11.44 15.94
CA ALA A 13 -7.62 -11.75 16.96
C ALA A 13 -8.25 -10.47 17.52
N ARG A 14 -7.42 -9.44 17.82
CA ARG A 14 -7.89 -8.15 18.32
C ARG A 14 -8.76 -7.41 17.30
N ILE A 15 -8.33 -7.37 16.03
CA ILE A 15 -9.12 -6.80 14.92
C ILE A 15 -10.48 -7.51 14.79
N ARG A 16 -10.51 -8.85 14.78
CA ARG A 16 -11.74 -9.62 14.63
C ARG A 16 -12.71 -9.44 15.79
N ALA A 17 -12.21 -9.32 17.02
CA ALA A 17 -13.05 -9.06 18.19
C ALA A 17 -13.82 -7.74 18.02
N LYS A 18 -13.13 -6.66 17.60
CA LYS A 18 -13.72 -5.35 17.36
C LYS A 18 -14.65 -5.32 16.14
N GLN A 19 -14.25 -6.01 15.06
CA GLN A 19 -15.10 -6.19 13.88
C GLN A 19 -16.44 -6.85 14.23
N LYS A 20 -16.43 -7.92 15.04
CA LYS A 20 -17.65 -8.61 15.51
C LYS A 20 -18.54 -7.71 16.37
N ALA A 21 -17.95 -6.80 17.11
CA ALA A 21 -18.66 -5.80 17.91
C ALA A 21 -19.17 -4.60 17.08
N GLY A 22 -18.84 -4.53 15.78
CA GLY A 22 -19.13 -3.36 14.93
C GLY A 22 -18.29 -2.12 15.25
N ASP A 23 -17.25 -2.26 16.08
CA ASP A 23 -16.37 -1.16 16.49
C ASP A 23 -15.30 -0.89 15.43
N MET A 24 -15.68 -0.12 14.40
CA MET A 24 -14.79 0.22 13.30
C MET A 24 -13.64 1.14 13.72
N ALA A 25 -13.88 2.08 14.63
CA ALA A 25 -12.87 3.00 15.11
C ALA A 25 -11.81 2.27 15.94
N GLY A 26 -12.24 1.42 16.86
CA GLY A 26 -11.32 0.58 17.62
C GLY A 26 -10.60 -0.42 16.72
N MET A 27 -11.26 -0.98 15.70
CA MET A 27 -10.61 -1.88 14.74
C MET A 27 -9.46 -1.17 14.01
N ALA A 28 -9.69 0.07 13.56
CA ALA A 28 -8.64 0.88 12.93
C ALA A 28 -7.49 1.19 13.90
N ALA A 29 -7.79 1.44 15.18
CA ALA A 29 -6.80 1.71 16.21
C ALA A 29 -5.88 0.51 16.55
N GLU A 30 -6.18 -0.71 16.08
CA GLU A 30 -5.26 -1.85 16.18
C GLU A 30 -4.13 -1.82 15.14
N ILE A 31 -4.26 -1.00 14.09
CA ILE A 31 -3.27 -0.87 13.03
C ILE A 31 -2.32 0.27 13.40
N THR A 32 -1.04 -0.05 13.56
CA THR A 32 0.03 0.92 13.83
C THR A 32 0.84 1.22 12.58
N ASP A 33 1.70 2.25 12.64
CA ASP A 33 2.61 2.56 11.55
C ASP A 33 3.57 1.41 11.22
N ASP A 34 3.99 0.61 12.23
CA ASP A 34 4.80 -0.59 11.99
C ASP A 34 4.05 -1.64 11.16
N HIS A 35 2.76 -1.82 11.42
CA HIS A 35 1.91 -2.68 10.59
C HIS A 35 1.86 -2.15 9.16
N LEU A 36 1.67 -0.84 8.98
CA LEU A 36 1.65 -0.22 7.66
C LEU A 36 3.01 -0.36 6.95
N GLY A 37 4.13 -0.19 7.65
CA GLY A 37 5.48 -0.27 7.08
C GLY A 37 5.79 -1.61 6.42
N VAL A 38 5.22 -2.71 6.91
CA VAL A 38 5.39 -4.03 6.28
C VAL A 38 4.63 -4.13 4.95
N PHE A 39 3.36 -3.70 4.92
CA PHE A 39 2.47 -3.94 3.79
C PHE A 39 2.37 -2.79 2.79
N CYS A 40 2.73 -1.57 3.19
CA CYS A 40 2.65 -0.37 2.36
C CYS A 40 4.04 0.10 1.92
N THR A 41 4.06 0.91 0.87
CA THR A 41 5.24 1.70 0.49
C THR A 41 4.83 3.16 0.63
N GLU A 42 5.41 3.85 1.61
CA GLU A 42 5.16 5.26 1.84
C GLU A 42 6.27 6.10 1.21
N ALA A 43 5.88 7.09 0.40
CA ALA A 43 6.78 8.02 -0.23
C ALA A 43 6.01 9.26 -0.72
N THR A 44 6.73 10.34 -0.98
CA THR A 44 6.21 11.43 -1.81
C THR A 44 6.05 10.96 -3.26
N TRP A 45 5.28 11.70 -4.07
CA TRP A 45 5.12 11.36 -5.50
C TRP A 45 6.46 11.30 -6.24
N ASP A 46 7.36 12.24 -5.95
CA ASP A 46 8.68 12.30 -6.58
C ASP A 46 9.57 11.09 -6.22
N GLY A 47 9.45 10.59 -4.97
CA GLY A 47 10.25 9.46 -4.48
C GLY A 47 9.60 8.07 -4.65
N LEU A 48 8.33 8.00 -5.02
CA LEU A 48 7.57 6.74 -5.02
C LEU A 48 8.13 5.72 -6.02
N ALA A 49 8.65 6.16 -7.16
CA ALA A 49 9.26 5.26 -8.14
C ALA A 49 10.50 4.55 -7.58
N ASP A 50 11.42 5.31 -6.98
CA ASP A 50 12.64 4.76 -6.38
C ASP A 50 12.30 3.81 -5.22
N ALA A 51 11.36 4.19 -4.36
CA ALA A 51 10.92 3.36 -3.23
C ALA A 51 10.29 2.03 -3.68
N LEU A 52 9.47 2.05 -4.75
CA LEU A 52 8.86 0.83 -5.29
C LEU A 52 9.90 -0.06 -5.98
N VAL A 53 10.83 0.51 -6.74
CA VAL A 53 11.91 -0.25 -7.37
C VAL A 53 12.76 -0.91 -6.30
N GLU A 54 13.16 -0.17 -5.26
CA GLU A 54 13.96 -0.73 -4.17
C GLU A 54 13.23 -1.88 -3.46
N LYS A 55 11.96 -1.70 -3.09
CA LYS A 55 11.17 -2.72 -2.38
C LYS A 55 11.00 -4.01 -3.19
N TYR A 56 10.85 -3.92 -4.51
CA TYR A 56 10.48 -5.07 -5.35
C TYR A 56 11.61 -5.58 -6.25
N ARG A 57 12.80 -4.97 -6.22
CA ARG A 57 13.96 -5.42 -7.01
C ARG A 57 14.29 -6.87 -6.70
N GLY A 58 14.41 -7.69 -7.74
CA GLY A 58 14.69 -9.13 -7.61
C GLY A 58 13.52 -9.98 -7.12
N ILE A 59 12.37 -9.37 -6.79
CA ILE A 59 11.15 -10.07 -6.34
C ILE A 59 10.11 -10.08 -7.45
N ALA A 60 9.83 -8.92 -8.06
CA ALA A 60 8.80 -8.77 -9.07
C ALA A 60 9.38 -8.26 -10.40
N GLY A 61 8.98 -8.90 -11.51
CA GLY A 61 9.33 -8.42 -12.86
C GLY A 61 8.44 -7.26 -13.37
N ARG A 62 7.30 -7.00 -12.71
CA ARG A 62 6.37 -5.93 -13.07
C ARG A 62 5.54 -5.48 -11.87
N VAL A 63 5.32 -4.17 -11.76
CA VAL A 63 4.42 -3.54 -10.79
C VAL A 63 3.24 -2.89 -11.54
N VAL A 64 2.04 -3.01 -10.99
CA VAL A 64 0.80 -2.47 -11.59
C VAL A 64 0.02 -1.68 -10.54
N PHE A 65 -0.33 -0.44 -10.86
CA PHE A 65 -1.22 0.39 -10.05
C PHE A 65 -2.69 0.07 -10.35
N TYR A 66 -3.18 -1.06 -9.82
CA TYR A 66 -4.54 -1.57 -10.10
C TYR A 66 -5.64 -0.52 -9.81
N ASN A 67 -5.50 0.21 -8.71
CA ASN A 67 -6.48 1.21 -8.29
C ASN A 67 -6.18 2.63 -8.81
N GLY A 68 -5.14 2.81 -9.65
CA GLY A 68 -4.69 4.14 -10.09
C GLY A 68 -5.73 4.92 -10.89
N ALA A 69 -6.67 4.22 -11.52
CA ALA A 69 -7.78 4.77 -12.31
C ALA A 69 -9.16 4.54 -11.66
N MET A 70 -9.23 4.21 -10.37
CA MET A 70 -10.49 3.96 -9.67
C MET A 70 -10.96 5.19 -8.87
N GLY A 71 -12.27 5.42 -8.85
CA GLY A 71 -12.90 6.50 -8.09
C GLY A 71 -13.86 7.33 -8.94
N SER A 72 -14.29 8.47 -8.41
CA SER A 72 -15.06 9.45 -9.19
C SER A 72 -14.20 10.03 -10.33
N PRO A 73 -14.81 10.51 -11.43
CA PRO A 73 -14.08 11.08 -12.55
C PRO A 73 -13.07 12.16 -12.14
N GLU A 74 -13.39 12.99 -11.16
CA GLU A 74 -12.52 14.06 -10.66
C GLU A 74 -11.27 13.49 -9.97
N ARG A 75 -11.43 12.45 -9.14
CA ARG A 75 -10.29 11.77 -8.48
C ARG A 75 -9.42 11.05 -9.47
N VAL A 76 -10.01 10.44 -10.50
CA VAL A 76 -9.25 9.76 -11.57
C VAL A 76 -8.45 10.77 -12.36
N ALA A 77 -9.07 11.89 -12.76
CA ALA A 77 -8.39 12.97 -13.48
C ALA A 77 -7.20 13.54 -12.69
N GLU A 78 -7.31 13.63 -11.37
CA GLU A 78 -6.22 14.11 -10.51
C GLU A 78 -5.08 13.09 -10.33
N ARG A 79 -5.41 11.81 -10.13
CA ARG A 79 -4.43 10.78 -9.73
C ARG A 79 -3.76 10.08 -10.90
N LEU A 80 -4.49 9.86 -11.99
CA LEU A 80 -4.00 9.09 -13.13
C LEU A 80 -2.69 9.66 -13.72
N PRO A 81 -2.54 10.99 -13.90
CA PRO A 81 -1.27 11.57 -14.36
C PRO A 81 -0.10 11.30 -13.41
N LYS A 82 -0.33 11.40 -12.09
CA LYS A 82 0.71 11.17 -11.05
C LYS A 82 1.19 9.72 -11.08
N PHE A 83 0.28 8.76 -11.12
CA PHE A 83 0.65 7.34 -11.25
C PHE A 83 1.30 7.01 -12.60
N GLY A 84 0.87 7.68 -13.68
CA GLY A 84 1.49 7.55 -15.00
C GLY A 84 2.96 7.98 -14.98
N GLU A 85 3.26 9.10 -14.31
CA GLU A 85 4.63 9.58 -14.13
C GLU A 85 5.49 8.62 -13.32
N VAL A 86 4.96 8.10 -12.20
CA VAL A 86 5.66 7.07 -11.41
C VAL A 86 5.92 5.81 -12.25
N ALA A 87 4.96 5.36 -13.04
CA ALA A 87 5.12 4.20 -13.92
C ALA A 87 6.19 4.43 -15.00
N ARG A 88 6.23 5.64 -15.60
CA ARG A 88 7.28 6.03 -16.55
C ARG A 88 8.65 5.96 -15.88
N ARG A 89 8.80 6.54 -14.69
CA ARG A 89 10.06 6.56 -13.95
C ARG A 89 10.54 5.16 -13.55
N ILE A 90 9.63 4.29 -13.11
CA ILE A 90 9.96 2.88 -12.84
C ILE A 90 10.55 2.22 -14.10
N ARG A 91 9.92 2.40 -15.27
CA ARG A 91 10.45 1.83 -16.52
C ARG A 91 11.85 2.32 -16.86
N GLU A 92 12.18 3.57 -16.56
CA GLU A 92 13.53 4.12 -16.78
C GLU A 92 14.57 3.54 -15.82
N LEU A 93 14.16 3.25 -14.58
CA LEU A 93 15.03 2.67 -13.55
C LEU A 93 15.26 1.17 -13.72
N THR A 94 14.42 0.49 -14.50
CA THR A 94 14.45 -0.97 -14.67
C THR A 94 14.64 -1.43 -16.12
N ALA A 95 14.84 -0.50 -17.06
CA ALA A 95 15.23 -0.82 -18.44
C ALA A 95 16.73 -1.12 -18.51
#